data_AF-A0A534S8E4-F1
#
_entry.id   AF-A0A534S8E4-F1
#
_cell.length_a   1.000
_cell.length_b   1.000
_cell.length_c   1.000
_cell.angle_alpha   90.00
_cell.angle_beta   90.00
_cell.angle_gamma   90.00
#
_symmetry.space_group_name_H-M   'P 1'
#
loop_
_entity.id
_entity.type
_entity.pdbx_description
1 polymer ?
#
loop_
_entity_poly.entity_id
_entity_poly.type
_entity_poly.pdbx_seq_one_letter_code
_entity_poly.pdbx_strand_id
1 'polypeptide(L)' 'MPVPKRRTSKRVKNQRRAHDGLTKPQWSTCSNCGETVMPHRACAHCGFYRGRAVLPVEQS' A
#
# COMPACT_ATOMS: atom_id res chain seq x y z
N MET A 1 -12.90 -3.92 37.84
CA MET A 1 -12.23 -3.98 36.52
C MET A 1 -11.10 -4.99 36.58
N PRO A 2 -10.92 -5.87 35.60
CA PRO A 2 -9.79 -6.80 35.59
C PRO A 2 -8.49 -6.04 35.30
N VAL A 3 -7.53 -6.13 36.21
CA VAL A 3 -6.21 -5.49 36.09
C VAL A 3 -5.11 -6.53 35.91
N PRO A 4 -4.02 -6.23 35.18
CA PRO A 4 -2.89 -7.15 35.06
C PRO A 4 -2.26 -7.40 36.43
N LYS A 5 -2.12 -8.67 36.81
CA LYS A 5 -1.46 -9.06 38.08
C LYS A 5 0.03 -8.68 38.13
N ARG A 6 0.70 -8.63 36.97
CA ARG A 6 2.13 -8.33 36.85
C ARG A 6 2.47 -7.67 35.52
N ARG A 7 3.62 -7.01 35.47
CA ARG A 7 4.19 -6.44 34.24
C ARG A 7 4.53 -7.55 33.23
N THR A 8 4.11 -7.39 31.99
CA THR A 8 4.52 -8.25 30.87
C THR A 8 6.02 -8.06 30.60
N SER A 9 6.77 -9.17 30.50
CA SER A 9 8.20 -9.12 30.22
C SER A 9 8.50 -8.53 28.83
N LYS A 10 9.70 -7.98 28.65
CA LYS A 10 10.13 -7.41 27.36
C LYS A 10 10.07 -8.45 26.24
N ARG A 11 10.49 -9.70 26.51
CA ARG A 11 10.46 -10.82 25.57
C ARG A 11 9.04 -11.11 25.06
N VAL A 12 8.08 -11.28 25.97
CA VAL A 12 6.69 -11.61 25.62
C VAL A 12 6.03 -10.47 24.85
N LYS A 13 6.26 -9.22 25.26
CA LYS A 13 5.77 -8.04 24.54
C LYS A 13 6.29 -8.00 23.10
N ASN A 14 7.59 -8.22 22.90
CA ASN A 14 8.22 -8.14 21.59
C ASN A 14 7.84 -9.32 20.69
N GLN A 15 7.71 -10.53 21.25
CA GLN A 15 7.20 -11.69 20.52
C GLN A 15 5.79 -11.46 20.00
N ARG A 16 4.90 -10.89 20.82
CA ARG A 16 3.55 -10.52 20.37
C ARG A 16 3.57 -9.51 19.22
N ARG A 17 4.48 -8.53 19.26
CA ARG A 17 4.63 -7.49 18.23
C ARG A 17 5.40 -7.94 16.99
N ALA A 18 5.94 -9.16 16.98
CA ALA A 18 6.77 -9.64 15.87
C ALA A 18 5.99 -9.74 14.55
N HIS A 19 4.66 -9.86 14.63
CA HIS A 19 3.77 -9.94 13.47
C HIS A 19 3.16 -8.58 13.07
N ASP A 20 3.41 -7.51 13.84
CA ASP A 20 2.86 -6.17 13.60
C ASP A 20 3.67 -5.40 12.52
N GLY A 21 4.14 -6.12 11.48
CA GLY A 21 4.94 -5.56 10.39
C GLY A 21 4.07 -5.03 9.25
N LEU A 22 4.42 -3.84 8.73
CA LEU A 22 3.76 -3.29 7.54
C LEU A 22 4.34 -3.90 6.27
N THR A 23 3.47 -4.25 5.32
CA THR A 23 3.86 -4.69 3.97
C THR A 23 3.87 -3.52 3.00
N LYS A 24 4.84 -3.50 2.08
CA LYS A 24 4.90 -2.48 1.02
C LYS A 24 3.83 -2.81 -0.05
N PRO A 25 3.14 -1.80 -0.59
CA PRO A 25 2.25 -2.00 -1.72
C PRO A 25 3.06 -2.40 -2.97
N GLN A 26 2.44 -3.15 -3.87
CA GLN A 26 3.01 -3.47 -5.17
C GLN A 26 2.88 -2.29 -6.13
N TRP A 27 3.93 -2.07 -6.91
CA TRP A 27 3.99 -1.06 -7.96
C TRP A 27 4.28 -1.74 -9.28
N SER A 28 3.67 -1.23 -10.35
CA SER A 28 3.84 -1.67 -11.74
C SER A 28 4.13 -0.47 -12.62
N THR A 29 4.81 -0.68 -13.74
CA THR A 29 5.08 0.41 -14.70
C THR A 29 3.89 0.59 -15.63
N CYS A 30 3.48 1.83 -15.89
CA CYS A 30 2.45 2.14 -16.87
C CYS A 30 3.01 1.95 -18.29
N SER A 31 2.31 1.18 -19.13
CA SER A 31 2.73 0.94 -20.52
C SER A 31 2.65 2.15 -21.44
N ASN A 32 1.98 3.24 -21.03
CA ASN A 32 1.81 4.44 -21.88
C ASN A 32 2.80 5.55 -21.50
N CYS A 33 2.89 5.93 -20.23
CA CYS A 33 3.77 7.01 -19.77
C CYS A 33 5.06 6.55 -19.07
N GLY A 34 5.23 5.25 -18.81
CA GLY A 34 6.40 4.73 -18.11
C GLY A 34 6.44 5.00 -16.60
N GLU A 35 5.40 5.63 -16.04
CA GLU A 35 5.36 6.02 -14.64
C GLU A 35 4.93 4.88 -13.71
N THR A 36 5.23 5.00 -12.41
CA THR A 36 4.87 4.00 -11.41
C THR A 36 3.38 4.09 -11.08
N VAL A 37 2.66 3.00 -11.32
CA VAL A 37 1.22 2.88 -11.07
C VAL A 37 0.92 1.69 -10.19
N MET A 38 -0.13 1.82 -9.38
CA MET A 38 -0.64 0.69 -8.62
C MET A 38 -1.31 -0.30 -9.60
N PRO A 39 -1.05 -1.62 -9.47
CA PRO A 39 -1.68 -2.61 -10.33
C PRO A 39 -3.21 -2.52 -10.23
N HIS A 40 -3.88 -2.82 -11.34
CA HIS A 40 -5.34 -2.75 -11.51
C HIS A 40 -6.00 -1.38 -11.32
N ARG A 41 -5.23 -0.29 -11.29
CA ARG A 41 -5.76 1.09 -11.30
C ARG A 41 -5.43 1.80 -12.61
N ALA A 42 -6.26 2.78 -12.97
CA ALA A 42 -5.92 3.71 -14.05
C ALA A 42 -4.72 4.56 -13.62
N CYS A 43 -3.85 4.91 -14.58
CA CYS A 43 -2.74 5.81 -14.32
C CYS A 43 -3.28 7.21 -13.97
N ALA A 44 -2.82 7.78 -12.86
CA ALA A 44 -3.23 9.12 -12.43
C ALA A 44 -2.70 10.22 -13.37
N HIS A 45 -1.56 10.00 -14.01
CA HIS A 45 -0.92 10.98 -14.89
C HIS A 45 -1.47 10.96 -16.31
N CYS A 46 -1.62 9.78 -16.92
CA CYS A 46 -2.09 9.69 -18.31
C CYS A 46 -3.57 9.34 -18.44
N GLY A 47 -4.24 8.90 -17.37
CA GLY A 47 -5.66 8.53 -17.42
C GLY A 47 -5.96 7.22 -18.15
N PHE A 48 -4.92 6.51 -18.59
CA PHE A 48 -5.06 5.26 -19.34
C PHE A 48 -5.10 4.05 -18.40
N TYR A 49 -5.95 3.08 -18.75
CA TYR A 49 -5.98 1.74 -18.19
C TYR A 49 -6.11 0.73 -19.33
N ARG A 50 -5.19 -0.24 -19.42
CA ARG A 50 -5.19 -1.30 -20.45
C ARG A 50 -5.36 -0.76 -21.89
N GLY A 51 -4.68 0.34 -22.20
CA GLY A 51 -4.69 0.95 -23.54
C GLY A 51 -5.94 1.76 -23.88
N ARG A 52 -6.87 1.94 -22.94
CA ARG A 52 -8.05 2.81 -23.11
C ARG A 52 -7.94 4.05 -22.24
N ALA A 53 -8.33 5.20 -22.77
CA ALA A 53 -8.50 6.42 -21.98
C ALA A 53 -9.76 6.26 -21.12
N VAL A 54 -9.59 6.16 -19.80
CA VAL A 54 -10.69 5.95 -18.85
C VAL A 54 -11.03 7.24 -18.09
N LEU A 55 -10.05 8.12 -17.92
CA LEU A 55 -10.22 9.43 -17.29
C LEU A 55 -9.98 10.52 -18.34
N PRO A 56 -10.86 11.55 -18.44
CA PRO A 56 -10.53 12.77 -19.14
C PRO A 56 -9.53 13.54 -18.27
N VAL A 57 -8.24 13.29 -18.46
CA VAL A 57 -7.19 14.02 -17.75
C VAL A 57 -6.76 15.19 -18.64
N GLU A 58 -7.18 16.39 -18.25
CA GLU A 58 -6.65 17.64 -18.80
C GLU A 58 -5.17 17.73 -18.41
N GLN A 59 -4.29 17.66 -19.42
CA GLN A 59 -2.85 17.66 -19.23
C GLN A 59 -2.42 19.00 -18.59
N SER A 60 -1.78 18.97 -17.42
CA SER A 60 -1.13 20.14 -16.76
C SER A 60 0.37 19.96 -16.74
#